data_AF-A0A7W1DW36-F1
#
_entry.id   AF-A0A7W1DW36-F1
#
_cell.length_a   1.000
_cell.length_b   1.000
_cell.length_c   1.000
_cell.angle_alpha   90.00
_cell.angle_beta   90.00
_cell.angle_gamma   90.00
#
_symmetry.space_group_name_H-M   'P 1'
#
loop_
_entity.id
_entity.type
_entity.pdbx_description
1 polymer ?
#
loop_
_entity_poly.entity_id
_entity_poly.type
_entity_poly.pdbx_seq_one_letter_code
_entity_poly.pdbx_strand_id
1 'polypeptide(L)'
;MSDTTDETRKLDRPDRVDALIEFMAPVVLDIIRRLDGDEFTTTEFIDVLRSDPSARAVYDEALARWGEGERYAKMIVHGQVIPAVLRRSPDVEWLGFEHGEEDVYAVPARWRLIASTPDRGL
;
A
#
# COMPACT_ATOMS: atom_id res chain seq x y z
N MET A 1 25.47 30.09 10.98
CA MET A 1 25.22 29.20 9.84
C MET A 1 24.99 27.81 10.38
N SER A 2 23.74 27.47 10.69
CA SER A 2 23.34 26.13 11.11
C SER A 2 21.91 25.93 10.64
N ASP A 3 21.73 25.49 9.39
CA ASP A 3 20.39 25.25 8.85
C ASP A 3 20.41 24.26 7.67
N THR A 4 21.10 23.13 7.85
CA THR A 4 21.20 22.11 6.79
C THR A 4 20.98 20.69 7.30
N THR A 5 20.90 20.47 8.62
CA THR A 5 20.71 19.14 9.21
C THR A 5 19.25 18.81 9.51
N ASP A 6 18.37 19.81 9.66
CA ASP A 6 16.96 19.60 10.07
C ASP A 6 16.04 19.19 8.90
N GLU A 7 16.28 19.74 7.71
CA GLU A 7 15.49 19.44 6.50
C GLU A 7 15.74 18.02 5.98
N THR A 8 16.98 17.53 6.05
CA THR A 8 17.35 16.16 5.64
C THR A 8 16.73 15.10 6.57
N ARG A 9 16.39 15.46 7.81
CA ARG A 9 15.73 14.59 8.80
C ARG A 9 14.21 14.54 8.67
N LYS A 10 13.61 15.39 7.82
CA LYS A 10 12.18 15.34 7.49
C LYS A 10 11.89 14.36 6.35
N LEU A 11 12.83 14.21 5.41
CA LEU A 11 12.66 13.44 4.18
C LEU A 11 12.85 11.91 4.37
N ASP A 12 13.66 11.48 5.33
CA ASP A 12 13.81 10.07 5.74
C ASP A 12 13.34 9.90 7.18
N ARG A 13 12.05 9.62 7.37
CA ARG A 13 11.53 9.15 8.67
C ARG A 13 10.98 7.74 8.50
N PRO A 14 11.81 6.70 8.64
CA PRO A 14 11.35 5.31 8.75
C PRO A 14 10.16 5.19 9.70
N ASP A 15 10.22 5.90 10.84
CA ASP A 15 9.14 5.98 11.83
C ASP A 15 7.79 6.47 11.26
N ARG A 16 7.81 7.40 10.30
CA ARG A 16 6.58 7.91 9.66
C ARG A 16 6.00 6.88 8.69
N VAL A 17 6.85 6.19 7.95
CA VAL A 17 6.42 5.10 7.06
C VAL A 17 5.84 3.96 7.89
N ASP A 18 6.52 3.54 8.96
CA ASP A 18 6.03 2.51 9.87
C ASP A 18 4.70 2.89 10.53
N ALA A 19 4.55 4.14 10.98
CA ALA A 19 3.28 4.63 11.51
C ALA A 19 2.14 4.60 10.47
N LEU A 20 2.43 4.91 9.21
CA LEU A 20 1.46 4.79 8.12
C LEU A 20 1.14 3.33 7.79
N ILE A 21 2.12 2.43 7.87
CA ILE A 21 1.90 0.99 7.69
C ILE A 21 0.95 0.47 8.76
N GLU A 22 1.19 0.79 10.04
CA GLU A 22 0.32 0.40 11.15
C GLU A 22 -1.09 1.00 10.98
N PHE A 23 -1.17 2.27 10.58
CA PHE A 23 -2.44 2.97 10.37
C PHE A 23 -3.28 2.37 9.23
N MET A 24 -2.65 2.05 8.10
CA MET A 24 -3.33 1.53 6.91
C MET A 24 -3.56 0.01 6.97
N ALA A 25 -2.86 -0.72 7.84
CA ALA A 25 -2.95 -2.17 7.89
C ALA A 25 -4.40 -2.72 8.00
N PRO A 26 -5.26 -2.21 8.91
CA PRO A 26 -6.61 -2.75 9.05
C PRO A 26 -7.44 -2.67 7.76
N VAL A 27 -7.38 -1.53 7.06
CA VAL A 27 -8.16 -1.32 5.83
C VAL A 27 -7.59 -2.11 4.65
N VAL A 28 -6.27 -2.15 4.53
CA VAL A 28 -5.62 -2.90 3.44
C VAL A 28 -5.93 -4.39 3.59
N LEU A 29 -5.80 -4.95 4.80
CA LEU A 29 -6.11 -6.36 5.07
C LEU A 29 -7.60 -6.69 4.86
N ASP A 30 -8.50 -5.78 5.22
CA ASP A 30 -9.93 -5.96 4.97
C ASP A 30 -10.27 -5.95 3.48
N ILE A 31 -9.63 -5.08 2.68
CA ILE A 31 -9.81 -5.08 1.22
C ILE A 31 -9.31 -6.39 0.62
N ILE A 32 -8.11 -6.87 0.99
CA ILE A 32 -7.55 -8.14 0.47
C ILE A 32 -8.56 -9.29 0.60
N ARG A 33 -9.20 -9.42 1.77
CA ARG A 33 -10.15 -10.51 2.06
C ARG A 33 -11.45 -10.44 1.24
N ARG A 34 -11.72 -9.29 0.63
CA ARG A 34 -12.91 -9.03 -0.20
C ARG A 34 -12.59 -9.05 -1.70
N LEU A 35 -11.32 -9.24 -2.07
CA LEU A 35 -10.95 -9.35 -3.48
C LEU A 35 -11.41 -10.69 -4.05
N ASP A 36 -11.95 -10.63 -5.26
CA ASP A 36 -12.22 -11.80 -6.08
C ASP A 36 -11.09 -12.00 -7.09
N GLY A 37 -10.84 -13.26 -7.45
CA GLY A 37 -9.82 -13.66 -8.43
C GLY A 37 -8.59 -14.31 -7.81
N ASP A 38 -7.57 -14.56 -8.64
CA ASP A 38 -6.35 -15.26 -8.24
C ASP A 38 -5.15 -14.31 -8.09
N GLU A 39 -5.08 -13.24 -8.88
CA GLU A 39 -3.96 -12.32 -8.94
C GLU A 39 -4.45 -10.87 -9.09
N PHE A 40 -3.63 -9.92 -8.64
CA PHE A 40 -3.87 -8.49 -8.82
C PHE A 40 -2.54 -7.71 -8.85
N THR A 41 -2.56 -6.52 -9.42
CA THR A 41 -1.47 -5.55 -9.36
C THR A 41 -1.66 -4.55 -8.22
N THR A 42 -0.57 -3.93 -7.74
CA THR A 42 -0.67 -2.83 -6.76
C THR A 42 -1.62 -1.73 -7.22
N THR A 43 -1.64 -1.43 -8.52
CA THR A 43 -2.53 -0.41 -9.11
C THR A 43 -4.00 -0.82 -9.00
N GLU A 44 -4.36 -2.03 -9.41
CA GLU A 44 -5.72 -2.56 -9.27
C GLU A 44 -6.17 -2.57 -7.80
N PHE A 45 -5.27 -2.96 -6.90
CA PHE A 45 -5.54 -2.92 -5.46
C PHE A 45 -5.87 -1.51 -4.97
N ILE A 46 -5.07 -0.51 -5.37
CA ILE A 46 -5.29 0.89 -5.01
C ILE A 46 -6.62 1.40 -5.56
N ASP A 47 -7.00 1.01 -6.78
CA ASP A 47 -8.27 1.40 -7.38
C ASP A 47 -9.46 0.81 -6.62
N VAL A 48 -9.40 -0.46 -6.23
CA VAL A 48 -10.41 -1.08 -5.35
C VAL A 48 -10.48 -0.36 -4.02
N LEU A 49 -9.33 -0.13 -3.37
CA LEU A 49 -9.23 0.57 -2.09
C LEU A 49 -9.86 1.97 -2.15
N ARG A 50 -9.67 2.70 -3.26
CA ARG A 50 -10.24 4.04 -3.46
C ARG A 50 -11.71 4.02 -3.88
N SER A 51 -12.24 2.89 -4.34
CA SER A 51 -13.65 2.74 -4.69
C SER A 51 -14.55 2.50 -3.45
N ASP A 52 -14.00 1.91 -2.39
CA ASP A 52 -14.69 1.74 -1.10
C ASP A 52 -14.67 3.07 -0.31
N PRO A 53 -15.84 3.66 0.05
CA PRO A 53 -15.88 4.96 0.72
C PRO A 53 -15.16 5.00 2.06
N SER A 54 -15.22 3.91 2.83
CA SER A 54 -14.58 3.83 4.14
C SER A 54 -13.06 3.71 4.01
N ALA A 55 -12.62 2.92 3.03
CA ALA A 55 -11.20 2.72 2.78
C ALA A 55 -10.54 3.93 2.13
N ARG A 56 -11.26 4.61 1.23
CA ARG A 56 -10.84 5.87 0.63
C ARG A 56 -10.60 6.94 1.68
N ALA A 57 -11.46 7.07 2.69
CA ALA A 57 -11.25 8.06 3.76
C ALA A 57 -9.94 7.82 4.53
N VAL A 58 -9.61 6.55 4.82
CA VAL A 58 -8.34 6.18 5.47
C VAL A 58 -7.15 6.45 4.55
N TYR A 59 -7.28 6.19 3.26
CA TYR A 59 -6.25 6.49 2.26
C TYR A 59 -6.01 8.00 2.13
N ASP A 60 -7.06 8.79 2.03
CA ASP A 60 -6.95 10.26 1.94
C ASP A 60 -6.32 10.83 3.23
N GLU A 61 -6.67 10.29 4.39
CA GLU A 61 -6.04 10.61 5.68
C GLU A 61 -4.56 10.20 5.74
N ALA A 62 -4.18 9.05 5.17
CA ALA A 62 -2.79 8.62 5.10
C ALA A 62 -1.95 9.59 4.25
N LEU A 63 -2.50 10.08 3.13
CA LEU A 63 -1.86 11.13 2.34
C LEU A 63 -1.72 12.45 3.12
N ALA A 64 -2.77 12.84 3.86
CA ALA A 64 -2.74 14.05 4.69
C ALA A 64 -1.70 13.96 5.81
N ARG A 65 -1.57 12.79 6.46
CA ARG A 65 -0.58 12.53 7.53
C ARG A 65 0.86 12.54 7.05
N TRP A 66 1.10 12.22 5.78
CA TRP A 66 2.42 12.40 5.18
C TRP A 66 2.84 13.87 5.17
N GLY A 67 1.91 14.76 4.84
CA GLY A 67 2.05 16.22 5.00
C GLY A 67 2.84 16.94 3.92
N GLU A 68 3.54 16.22 3.04
CA GLU A 68 4.32 16.80 1.93
C GLU A 68 3.65 16.50 0.59
N GLY A 69 3.45 17.54 -0.24
CA GLY A 69 2.87 17.56 -1.59
C GLY A 69 2.23 16.26 -2.13
N GLU A 70 0.96 16.33 -2.53
CA GLU A 70 0.13 15.18 -2.94
C GLU A 70 0.83 14.12 -3.80
N ARG A 71 1.61 14.55 -4.80
CA ARG A 71 2.37 13.63 -5.68
C ARG A 71 3.38 12.79 -4.89
N TYR A 72 4.12 13.39 -3.97
CA TYR A 72 5.13 12.71 -3.17
C TYR A 72 4.50 11.81 -2.11
N ALA A 73 3.42 12.28 -1.46
CA ALA A 73 2.61 11.44 -0.56
C ALA A 73 2.13 10.15 -1.26
N LYS A 74 1.62 10.29 -2.49
CA LYS A 74 1.20 9.14 -3.31
C LYS A 74 2.35 8.18 -3.62
N MET A 75 3.52 8.70 -4.03
CA MET A 75 4.70 7.85 -4.26
C MET A 75 5.08 7.01 -3.03
N ILE A 76 5.04 7.58 -1.83
CA ILE A 76 5.36 6.86 -0.60
C ILE A 76 4.26 5.87 -0.22
N VAL A 77 2.99 6.30 -0.24
CA VAL A 77 1.87 5.44 0.14
C VAL A 77 1.73 4.25 -0.81
N HIS A 78 1.83 4.49 -2.12
CA HIS A 78 1.69 3.46 -3.15
C HIS A 78 2.92 2.57 -3.25
N GLY A 79 4.12 3.15 -3.13
CA GLY A 79 5.35 2.41 -3.39
C GLY A 79 5.97 1.74 -2.17
N GLN A 80 5.63 2.20 -0.97
CA GLN A 80 6.24 1.70 0.27
C GLN A 80 5.18 1.22 1.26
N VAL A 81 4.21 2.05 1.62
CA VAL A 81 3.26 1.73 2.70
C VAL A 81 2.37 0.55 2.36
N ILE A 82 1.61 0.64 1.26
CA ILE A 82 0.69 -0.42 0.83
C ILE A 82 1.47 -1.72 0.55
N PRO A 83 2.56 -1.73 -0.25
CA PRO A 83 3.36 -2.93 -0.47
C PRO A 83 3.94 -3.53 0.82
N ALA A 84 4.33 -2.69 1.80
CA ALA A 84 4.82 -3.20 3.08
C ALA A 84 3.71 -3.89 3.88
N VAL A 85 2.48 -3.38 3.87
CA VAL A 85 1.34 -4.09 4.47
C VAL A 85 1.09 -5.42 3.73
N LEU A 86 1.06 -5.40 2.39
CA LEU A 86 0.85 -6.61 1.57
C LEU A 86 1.90 -7.69 1.86
N ARG A 87 3.19 -7.34 1.91
CA ARG A 87 4.28 -8.28 2.25
C ARG A 87 4.16 -8.89 3.65
N ARG A 88 3.51 -8.19 4.58
CA ARG A 88 3.27 -8.66 5.96
C ARG A 88 2.00 -9.50 6.07
N SER A 89 1.15 -9.50 5.06
CA SER A 89 -0.12 -10.24 5.06
C SER A 89 0.12 -11.72 4.71
N PRO A 90 -0.47 -12.67 5.45
CA PRO A 90 -0.45 -14.08 5.08
C PRO A 90 -1.44 -14.42 3.95
N ASP A 91 -2.27 -13.47 3.53
CA ASP A 91 -3.36 -13.68 2.57
C ASP A 91 -2.90 -13.45 1.11
N VAL A 92 -1.66 -13.01 0.89
CA VAL A 92 -1.11 -12.74 -0.45
C VAL A 92 0.34 -13.17 -0.59
N GLU A 93 0.73 -13.53 -1.81
CA GLU A 93 2.10 -13.86 -2.19
C GLU A 93 2.61 -12.84 -3.22
N TRP A 94 3.84 -12.35 -3.05
CA TRP A 94 4.48 -11.47 -4.02
C TRP A 94 5.02 -12.26 -5.21
N LEU A 95 4.59 -11.93 -6.43
CA LEU A 95 5.00 -12.64 -7.65
C LEU A 95 6.15 -11.99 -8.41
N GLY A 96 6.46 -10.72 -8.12
CA GLY A 96 7.50 -9.98 -8.81
C GLY A 96 7.04 -8.59 -9.25
N PHE A 97 7.84 -7.99 -10.13
CA PHE A 97 7.49 -6.76 -10.81
C PHE A 97 6.71 -7.08 -12.10
N GLU A 98 5.66 -6.32 -12.34
CA GLU A 98 4.93 -6.26 -13.60
C GLU A 98 5.65 -5.29 -14.54
N HIS A 99 5.84 -5.68 -15.79
CA HIS A 99 6.52 -4.86 -16.80
C HIS A 99 5.58 -4.59 -17.97
N GLY A 100 5.47 -3.32 -18.39
CA GLY A 100 4.75 -2.94 -19.62
C GLY A 100 3.47 -2.12 -19.44
N GLU A 101 3.04 -1.86 -18.20
CA GLU A 101 1.92 -0.96 -17.91
C GLU A 101 2.38 0.46 -17.53
N GLU A 102 1.59 1.46 -17.92
CA GLU A 102 1.81 2.86 -17.56
C GLU A 102 1.44 3.08 -16.09
N ASP A 103 2.40 2.91 -15.19
CA ASP A 103 2.21 3.17 -13.77
C ASP A 103 2.63 4.60 -13.42
N VAL A 104 1.64 5.43 -13.07
CA VAL A 104 1.82 6.83 -12.64
C VAL A 104 2.61 6.95 -11.33
N TYR A 105 2.75 5.85 -10.58
CA TYR A 105 3.35 5.78 -9.25
C TYR A 105 4.59 4.88 -9.17
N ALA A 106 4.96 4.24 -10.29
CA ALA A 106 6.20 3.50 -10.51
C ALA A 106 6.44 2.27 -9.61
N VAL A 107 5.39 1.57 -9.15
CA VAL A 107 5.51 0.28 -8.44
C VAL A 107 4.54 -0.75 -9.02
N PRO A 108 4.83 -1.26 -10.23
CA PRO A 108 4.05 -2.31 -10.84
C PRO A 108 4.46 -3.62 -10.17
N ALA A 109 3.88 -3.94 -9.02
CA ALA A 109 4.09 -5.24 -8.37
C ALA A 109 2.85 -6.11 -8.58
N ARG A 110 3.08 -7.39 -8.86
CA ARG A 110 2.03 -8.39 -9.02
C ARG A 110 1.96 -9.26 -7.77
N TRP A 111 0.75 -9.59 -7.37
CA TRP A 111 0.41 -10.34 -6.18
C TRP A 111 -0.54 -11.47 -6.52
N ARG A 112 -0.43 -12.59 -5.80
CA ARG A 112 -1.39 -13.69 -5.82
C ARG A 112 -2.17 -13.70 -4.53
N LEU A 113 -3.48 -13.89 -4.60
CA LEU A 113 -4.30 -14.19 -3.44
C LEU A 113 -4.03 -15.61 -3.01
N ILE A 114 -3.63 -15.80 -1.75
CA ILE A 114 -3.52 -17.13 -1.16
C ILE A 114 -4.94 -17.51 -0.78
N ALA A 115 -5.56 -18.36 -1.61
CA ALA A 115 -6.88 -18.89 -1.29
C ALA A 115 -6.86 -19.41 0.16
N SER A 116 -7.72 -18.82 1.01
CA SER A 116 -8.04 -19.43 2.29
C SER A 116 -8.54 -20.83 1.93
N THR A 117 -7.69 -21.83 2.15
CA THR A 117 -7.96 -23.23 1.79
C THR A 117 -9.42 -23.50 2.15
N PRO A 118 -10.33 -23.78 1.20
CA PRO A 118 -11.65 -24.23 1.57
C PRO A 118 -11.41 -25.51 2.36
N ASP A 119 -11.88 -25.50 3.61
CA ASP A 119 -11.86 -26.61 4.55
C ASP A 119 -11.99 -27.92 3.76
N ARG A 120 -10.91 -28.71 3.71
CA ARG A 120 -10.94 -30.02 3.06
C ARG A 120 -11.86 -30.86 3.92
N GLY A 121 -13.13 -30.89 3.52
CA GLY A 121 -14.17 -31.69 4.14
C GLY A 121 -13.66 -33.09 4.42
N LEU A 122 -13.99 -33.53 5.64
CA LEU A 122 -13.90 -34.86 6.21
C LEU A 122 -13.97 -36.01 5.19
#